data_AF-D1KAS2-F1
#
_entry.id   AF-D1KAS2-F1
#
_cell.length_a   1.000
_cell.length_b   1.000
_cell.length_c   1.000
_cell.angle_alpha   90.00
_cell.angle_beta   90.00
_cell.angle_gamma   90.00
#
_symmetry.space_group_name_H-M   'P 1'
#
loop_
_entity.id
_entity.type
_entity.pdbx_description
1 polymer ?
#
loop_
_entity_poly.entity_id
_entity_poly.type
_entity_poly.pdbx_seq_one_letter_code
_entity_poly.pdbx_strand_id
1 'polypeptide(L)'
;MKTCQSVQKHFGILTKALYNNKCDGEINRIQLHYLDSKIHVDFYLPLSCLESEKSSDEILAKLHETVKSLDGFGKIKVYFGKG
;
A
#
# COMPACT_ATOMS: atom_id res chain seq x y z
N MET A 1 2.40 25.53 7.57
CA MET A 1 2.71 24.15 7.99
C MET A 1 1.43 23.32 8.05
N LYS A 2 1.06 22.60 6.97
CA LYS A 2 -0.08 21.64 6.98
C LYS A 2 0.33 20.22 6.51
N THR A 3 1.59 20.02 6.15
CA THR A 3 2.03 18.85 5.39
C THR A 3 2.36 17.62 6.25
N CYS A 4 2.89 17.75 7.48
CA CYS A 4 3.23 16.58 8.29
C CYS A 4 2.02 15.87 8.95
N GLN A 5 1.05 16.61 9.50
CA GLN A 5 -0.11 16.02 10.19
C GLN A 5 -1.02 15.23 9.23
N SER A 6 -1.24 15.75 8.02
CA SER A 6 -2.04 15.06 7.01
C SER A 6 -1.36 13.77 6.56
N VAL A 7 -0.04 13.76 6.34
CA VAL A 7 0.69 12.56 5.90
C VAL A 7 0.62 11.44 6.96
N GLN A 8 0.78 11.78 8.24
CA GLN A 8 0.66 10.79 9.33
C GLN A 8 -0.73 10.17 9.43
N LYS A 9 -1.79 10.97 9.25
CA LYS A 9 -3.17 10.48 9.28
C LYS A 9 -3.46 9.51 8.13
N HIS A 10 -3.04 9.83 6.91
CA HIS A 10 -3.24 8.95 5.76
C HIS A 10 -2.41 7.67 5.86
N PHE A 11 -1.19 7.75 6.39
CA PHE A 11 -0.38 6.56 6.67
C PHE A 11 -1.03 5.65 7.70
N GLY A 12 -1.61 6.20 8.78
CA GLY A 12 -2.33 5.42 9.78
C GLY A 12 -3.61 4.75 9.26
N ILE A 13 -4.35 5.42 8.37
CA ILE A 13 -5.52 4.84 7.69
C ILE A 13 -5.08 3.72 6.75
N LEU A 14 -4.02 3.95 5.98
CA LEU A 14 -3.46 2.98 5.05
C LEU A 14 -2.96 1.73 5.78
N THR A 15 -2.13 1.88 6.81
CA THR A 15 -1.62 0.74 7.58
C THR A 15 -2.75 -0.06 8.22
N LYS A 16 -3.77 0.60 8.79
CA LYS A 16 -4.94 -0.08 9.35
C LYS A 16 -5.75 -0.85 8.30
N ALA A 17 -5.91 -0.31 7.10
CA ALA A 17 -6.60 -0.99 6.01
C ALA A 17 -5.78 -2.19 5.47
N LEU A 18 -4.45 -2.09 5.52
CA LEU A 18 -3.53 -3.14 5.11
C LEU A 18 -3.45 -4.28 6.12
N TYR A 19 -3.49 -4.02 7.43
CA TYR A 19 -3.47 -5.05 8.51
C TYR A 19 -4.60 -6.09 8.44
N ASN A 20 -5.57 -5.92 7.54
CA ASN A 20 -6.65 -6.87 7.31
C ASN A 20 -6.41 -7.79 6.09
N ASN A 21 -5.31 -7.62 5.34
CA ASN A 21 -5.11 -8.27 4.04
C ASN A 21 -4.20 -9.52 4.02
N LYS A 22 -3.73 -9.99 5.18
CA LYS A 22 -2.91 -11.22 5.31
C LYS A 22 -1.60 -11.21 4.49
N CYS A 23 -1.08 -10.04 4.12
CA CYS A 23 0.30 -9.83 3.64
C CYS A 23 1.08 -8.90 4.60
N ASP A 24 0.58 -8.81 5.82
CA ASP A 24 0.71 -7.63 6.68
C ASP A 24 1.99 -7.68 7.52
N GLY A 25 2.60 -8.86 7.62
CA GLY A 25 3.90 -9.08 8.27
C GLY A 25 5.09 -8.91 7.33
N GLU A 26 4.86 -8.69 6.04
CA GLU A 26 5.91 -8.76 5.02
C GLU A 26 6.09 -7.47 4.22
N ILE A 27 5.38 -6.38 4.49
CA ILE A 27 5.62 -5.13 3.73
C ILE A 27 6.99 -4.54 4.11
N ASN A 28 7.98 -4.70 3.22
CA ASN A 28 9.33 -4.17 3.42
C ASN A 28 9.33 -2.64 3.52
N ARG A 29 8.53 -1.99 2.65
CA ARG A 29 8.46 -0.53 2.58
C ARG A 29 7.16 -0.07 1.94
N ILE A 30 6.65 1.06 2.44
CA ILE A 30 5.58 1.83 1.82
C ILE A 30 6.14 3.21 1.49
N GLN A 31 5.93 3.67 0.26
CA GLN A 31 6.29 5.02 -0.14
C GLN A 31 5.05 5.80 -0.61
N LEU A 32 4.89 7.00 -0.05
CA LEU A 32 3.78 7.89 -0.36
C LEU A 32 4.26 9.02 -1.26
N HIS A 33 3.51 9.30 -2.32
CA HIS A 33 3.76 10.40 -3.24
C HIS A 33 2.52 11.30 -3.31
N TYR A 34 2.67 12.60 -3.05
CA TYR A 34 1.59 13.55 -3.23
C TYR A 34 1.66 14.17 -4.62
N LEU A 35 0.68 13.87 -5.47
CA LEU A 35 0.59 14.35 -6.85
C LEU A 35 -0.88 14.53 -7.22
N ASP A 36 -1.22 15.59 -7.98
CA ASP A 36 -2.60 15.87 -8.44
C ASP A 36 -3.65 15.86 -7.32
N SER A 37 -3.29 16.45 -6.17
CA SER A 37 -4.11 16.49 -4.95
C SER A 37 -4.47 15.10 -4.38
N LYS A 38 -3.79 14.05 -4.83
CA LYS A 38 -3.98 12.66 -4.38
C LYS A 38 -2.70 12.08 -3.80
N ILE A 39 -2.88 11.09 -2.93
CA ILE A 39 -1.79 10.29 -2.37
C ILE A 39 -1.66 9.01 -3.18
N HIS A 40 -0.57 8.91 -3.93
CA HIS A 40 -0.18 7.68 -4.60
C HIS A 40 0.68 6.83 -3.67
N VAL A 41 0.56 5.51 -3.78
CA VAL A 41 1.20 4.56 -2.87
C VAL A 41 1.98 3.52 -3.64
N ASP A 42 3.27 3.43 -3.34
CA ASP A 42 4.15 2.40 -3.86
C ASP A 42 4.43 1.40 -2.73
N PHE A 43 4.04 0.14 -2.95
CA PHE A 43 4.25 -0.98 -2.04
C PHE A 43 5.45 -1.79 -2.47
N TYR A 44 6.34 -2.10 -1.53
CA TYR A 44 7.46 -3.00 -1.73
C TYR A 44 7.26 -4.23 -0.87
N LEU A 45 7.04 -5.36 -1.54
CA LEU A 45 6.80 -6.67 -0.93
C LEU A 45 8.00 -7.59 -1.20
N PRO A 46 8.32 -8.52 -0.29
CA PRO A 46 9.30 -9.56 -0.50
C PRO A 46 8.76 -10.61 -1.48
N LEU A 47 9.67 -11.33 -2.12
CA LEU A 47 9.32 -12.44 -3.01
C LEU A 47 8.58 -13.57 -2.29
N SER A 48 8.75 -13.73 -0.97
CA SER A 48 8.02 -14.71 -0.15
C SER A 48 6.50 -14.53 -0.23
N CYS A 49 6.00 -13.31 -0.47
CA CYS A 49 4.57 -13.08 -0.71
C CYS A 49 4.04 -13.81 -1.96
N LEU A 50 4.90 -14.06 -2.96
CA LEU A 50 4.57 -14.82 -4.17
C LEU A 50 4.70 -16.33 -3.98
N GLU A 51 5.41 -16.78 -2.94
CA GLU A 51 5.58 -18.21 -2.62
C GLU A 51 4.35 -18.78 -1.87
N SER A 52 3.54 -17.90 -1.27
CA SER A 52 2.22 -18.28 -0.75
C SER A 52 1.25 -18.63 -1.90
N GLU A 53 0.20 -19.41 -1.64
CA GLU A 53 -0.83 -19.85 -2.64
C GLU A 53 -1.54 -18.70 -3.40
N LYS A 54 -1.18 -17.44 -3.15
CA LYS A 54 -1.75 -16.26 -3.78
C LYS A 54 -0.91 -15.86 -4.98
N SER A 55 -1.55 -15.77 -6.14
CA SER A 55 -0.91 -15.16 -7.32
C SER A 55 -0.62 -13.67 -7.08
N SER A 56 0.37 -13.11 -7.78
CA SER A 56 0.66 -11.66 -7.72
C SER A 56 -0.58 -10.81 -8.02
N ASP A 57 -1.45 -11.32 -8.89
CA ASP A 57 -2.65 -10.63 -9.34
C ASP A 57 -3.69 -10.52 -8.23
N GLU A 58 -3.83 -11.53 -7.36
CA GLU A 58 -4.72 -11.46 -6.20
C GLU A 58 -4.23 -10.46 -5.17
N ILE A 59 -2.91 -10.42 -4.93
CA ILE A 59 -2.28 -9.44 -4.02
C ILE A 59 -2.50 -8.03 -4.58
N LEU A 60 -2.24 -7.85 -5.87
CA LEU A 60 -2.45 -6.58 -6.55
C LEU A 60 -3.91 -6.14 -6.45
N ALA A 61 -4.86 -7.01 -6.79
CA ALA A 61 -6.28 -6.71 -6.77
C ALA A 61 -6.76 -6.24 -5.39
N LYS A 62 -6.38 -6.96 -4.32
CA LYS A 62 -6.76 -6.60 -2.93
C LYS A 62 -6.19 -5.28 -2.47
N LEU A 63 -4.90 -5.03 -2.74
CA LEU A 63 -4.28 -3.74 -2.42
C LEU A 63 -4.95 -2.61 -3.20
N HIS A 64 -5.28 -2.87 -4.46
CA HIS A 64 -5.92 -1.89 -5.33
C HIS A 64 -7.34 -1.57 -4.89
N GLU A 65 -8.11 -2.57 -4.45
CA GLU A 65 -9.44 -2.41 -3.88
C GLU A 65 -9.38 -1.64 -2.56
N THR A 66 -8.48 -2.05 -1.66
CA THR A 66 -8.28 -1.41 -0.36
C THR A 66 -7.96 0.07 -0.51
N VAL A 67 -7.00 0.43 -1.37
CA VAL A 67 -6.62 1.84 -1.55
C VAL A 67 -7.65 2.63 -2.34
N LYS A 68 -8.35 2.02 -3.32
CA LYS A 68 -9.48 2.67 -4.01
C LYS A 68 -10.62 3.05 -3.07
N SER A 69 -10.81 2.31 -1.98
CA SER A 69 -11.85 2.60 -0.97
C SER A 69 -11.53 3.83 -0.12
N LEU A 70 -10.29 4.33 -0.16
CA LEU A 70 -9.83 5.44 0.67
C LEU A 70 -9.91 6.77 -0.10
N ASP A 71 -10.67 7.71 0.43
CA ASP A 71 -10.78 9.05 -0.14
C ASP A 71 -9.43 9.79 -0.07
N GLY A 72 -9.12 10.55 -1.13
CA GLY A 72 -7.84 11.24 -1.29
C GLY A 72 -6.67 10.38 -1.77
N PHE A 73 -6.85 9.07 -1.98
CA PHE A 73 -5.83 8.21 -2.57
C PHE A 73 -5.96 8.09 -4.10
N GLY A 74 -4.82 7.90 -4.75
CA GLY A 74 -4.67 7.85 -6.20
C GLY A 74 -4.28 6.48 -6.72
N LYS A 75 -3.28 6.45 -7.59
CA LYS A 75 -2.73 5.21 -8.17
C LYS A 75 -1.90 4.48 -7.13
N ILE A 76 -1.91 3.15 -7.23
CA ILE A 76 -0.98 2.31 -6.50
C ILE A 76 -0.03 1.60 -7.44
N LYS A 77 1.15 1.25 -6.93
CA LYS A 77 2.07 0.32 -7.59
C LYS A 77 2.57 -0.68 -6.56
N VAL A 78 2.80 -1.90 -7.01
CA VAL A 78 3.31 -2.99 -6.17
C VAL A 78 4.56 -3.54 -6.83
N TYR A 79 5.65 -3.59 -6.08
CA TYR A 79 6.93 -4.12 -6.51
C TYR A 79 7.29 -5.31 -5.62
N PHE A 80 7.76 -6.39 -6.24
CA PHE A 80 8.27 -7.55 -5.53
C PHE A 80 9.79 -7.59 -5.68
N GLY A 81 10.52 -7.79 -4.58
CA GLY A 81 11.99 -7.82 -4.60
C GLY A 81 12.57 -8.57 -3.41
N LYS A 82 13.86 -8.91 -3.47
CA LYS A 82 14.59 -9.38 -2.29
C LYS A 82 14.86 -8.16 -1.40
N GLY A 83 14.34 -8.19 -0.17
CA GLY A 83 14.59 -7.18 0.87
C GLY A 83 16.02 -7.20 1.35
#